data_AF-A0A0P7WWH4-F1
#
_entry.id   AF-A0A0P7WWH4-F1
#
_cell.length_a   1.000
_cell.length_b   1.000
_cell.length_c   1.000
_cell.angle_alpha   90.00
_cell.angle_beta   90.00
_cell.angle_gamma   90.00
#
_symmetry.space_group_name_H-M   'P 1'
#
loop_
_entity.id
_entity.type
_entity.pdbx_description
1 polymer ?
#
loop_
_entity_poly.entity_id
_entity_poly.type
_entity_poly.pdbx_seq_one_letter_code
_entity_poly.pdbx_strand_id
1 'polypeptide(L)'
;MEATGKFDFNATAEDELSFRKGDIIKILGTNDDWYKAEMHGHEGFVPRNYINIRLPSWYQENATRHSAEETLMSQEVGAFLIRGSQSSPGDFSISVRHEGDVQHFKVMKDNKGHYYLWSEKFTSLNKMVEYYKTTSITKQKHICLREDGQQ
;
A
#
# COMPACT_ATOMS: atom_id res chain seq x y z
N MET A 1 -3.36 4.56 8.12
CA MET A 1 -3.87 3.36 7.43
C MET A 1 -5.27 3.12 7.92
N GLU A 2 -6.15 2.57 7.11
CA GLU A 2 -7.50 2.21 7.55
C GLU A 2 -7.59 0.69 7.71
N ALA A 3 -8.50 0.24 8.56
CA ALA A 3 -8.82 -1.15 8.76
C ALA A 3 -10.32 -1.32 8.90
N THR A 4 -10.80 -2.55 8.75
CA THR A 4 -12.18 -2.90 9.00
C THR A 4 -12.28 -4.00 10.03
N GLY A 5 -13.22 -3.89 10.97
CA GLY A 5 -13.51 -4.96 11.92
C GLY A 5 -13.84 -6.26 11.19
N LYS A 6 -13.01 -7.30 11.41
CA LYS A 6 -13.24 -8.66 10.86
C LYS A 6 -14.27 -9.42 11.71
N PHE A 7 -14.24 -9.18 13.02
CA PHE A 7 -15.16 -9.73 14.02
C PHE A 7 -15.56 -8.63 15.01
N ASP A 8 -16.56 -8.92 15.84
CA ASP A 8 -16.88 -8.07 16.98
C ASP A 8 -15.79 -8.21 18.05
N PHE A 9 -15.42 -7.08 18.66
CA PHE A 9 -14.46 -7.04 19.75
C PHE A 9 -15.00 -6.13 20.86
N ASN A 10 -15.10 -6.70 22.07
CA ASN A 10 -15.42 -5.94 23.27
C ASN A 10 -14.12 -5.76 24.07
N ALA A 11 -13.75 -4.52 24.33
CA ALA A 11 -12.60 -4.16 25.13
C ALA A 11 -12.71 -4.80 26.53
N THR A 12 -11.60 -5.37 26.98
CA THR A 12 -11.42 -5.99 28.29
C THR A 12 -10.52 -5.16 29.22
N ALA A 13 -9.76 -4.23 28.65
CA ALA A 13 -8.94 -3.25 29.37
C ALA A 13 -9.31 -1.81 29.00
N GLU A 14 -8.95 -0.85 29.85
CA GLU A 14 -9.30 0.56 29.70
C GLU A 14 -8.61 1.25 28.52
N ASP A 15 -7.49 0.70 28.05
CA ASP A 15 -6.72 1.19 26.91
C ASP A 15 -7.08 0.49 25.59
N GLU A 16 -8.05 -0.42 25.59
CA GLU A 16 -8.54 -1.13 24.41
C GLU A 16 -9.76 -0.43 23.78
N LEU A 17 -9.88 -0.55 22.46
CA LEU A 17 -10.97 0.05 21.70
C LEU A 17 -11.95 -1.02 21.23
N SER A 18 -13.21 -0.93 21.68
CA SER A 18 -14.29 -1.82 21.22
C SER A 18 -14.74 -1.46 19.80
N PHE A 19 -15.09 -2.46 18.99
CA PHE A 19 -15.64 -2.27 17.66
C PHE A 19 -16.51 -3.46 17.23
N ARG A 20 -17.33 -3.26 16.20
CA ARG A 20 -18.13 -4.30 15.56
C ARG A 20 -17.54 -4.72 14.22
N LYS A 21 -17.90 -5.92 13.79
CA LYS A 21 -17.60 -6.38 12.43
C LYS A 21 -18.14 -5.38 11.41
N GLY A 22 -17.27 -4.92 10.52
CA GLY A 22 -17.59 -3.93 9.49
C GLY A 22 -17.23 -2.49 9.85
N ASP A 23 -16.92 -2.18 11.11
CA ASP A 23 -16.55 -0.82 11.51
C ASP A 23 -15.23 -0.39 10.85
N ILE A 24 -15.14 0.89 10.49
CA ILE A 24 -13.93 1.49 9.93
C ILE A 24 -13.06 2.03 11.07
N ILE A 25 -11.83 1.53 11.14
CA ILE A 25 -10.90 1.78 12.23
C ILE A 25 -9.65 2.45 11.65
N LYS A 26 -9.26 3.61 12.18
CA LYS A 26 -8.07 4.32 11.73
C LYS A 26 -6.86 3.84 12.53
N ILE A 27 -5.87 3.29 11.85
CA ILE A 27 -4.64 2.80 12.49
C ILE A 27 -3.63 3.94 12.58
N LEU A 28 -3.22 4.22 13.82
CA LEU A 28 -2.26 5.26 14.20
C LEU A 28 -0.84 4.71 14.35
N GLY A 29 -0.69 3.46 14.77
CA GLY A 29 0.62 2.84 15.00
C GLY A 29 0.55 1.33 15.20
N THR A 30 1.71 0.69 15.12
CA THR A 30 1.87 -0.76 15.25
C THR A 30 2.63 -1.10 16.52
N ASN A 31 2.11 -2.02 17.32
CA ASN A 31 2.77 -2.55 18.52
C ASN A 31 2.60 -4.09 18.56
N ASP A 32 3.43 -4.79 17.79
CA ASP A 32 3.42 -6.25 17.64
C ASP A 32 2.02 -6.82 17.34
N ASP A 33 1.38 -7.43 18.34
CA ASP A 33 0.07 -8.09 18.27
C ASP A 33 -1.12 -7.11 18.33
N TRP A 34 -0.88 -5.86 18.73
CA TRP A 34 -1.88 -4.82 18.89
C TRP A 34 -1.59 -3.60 18.02
N TYR A 35 -2.65 -3.02 17.47
CA TYR A 35 -2.55 -1.74 16.78
C TYR A 35 -3.10 -0.63 17.64
N LYS A 36 -2.36 0.47 17.74
CA LYS A 36 -2.93 1.71 18.25
C LYS A 36 -3.85 2.27 17.17
N ALA A 37 -5.11 2.49 17.54
CA ALA A 37 -6.16 2.89 16.62
C ALA A 37 -7.05 4.01 17.18
N GLU A 38 -7.81 4.62 16.29
CA GLU A 38 -8.79 5.66 16.57
C GLU A 38 -10.12 5.28 15.89
N MET A 39 -11.23 5.40 16.61
CA MET A 39 -12.58 5.26 16.08
C MET A 39 -13.51 6.25 16.79
N HIS A 40 -14.27 7.04 16.02
CA HIS A 40 -15.18 8.07 16.55
C HIS A 40 -14.53 9.04 17.56
N GLY A 41 -13.25 9.38 17.36
CA GLY A 41 -12.51 10.27 18.26
C GLY A 41 -11.98 9.62 19.55
N HIS A 42 -12.23 8.32 19.75
CA HIS A 42 -11.66 7.54 20.85
C HIS A 42 -10.44 6.77 20.37
N GLU A 43 -9.34 6.88 21.12
CA GLU A 43 -8.12 6.11 20.87
C GLU A 43 -8.04 4.90 21.79
N GLY A 44 -7.49 3.80 21.28
CA GLY A 44 -7.18 2.62 22.07
C GLY A 44 -6.49 1.55 21.22
N PHE A 45 -6.23 0.40 21.83
CA PHE A 45 -5.62 -0.75 21.16
C PHE A 45 -6.68 -1.69 20.59
N VAL A 46 -6.43 -2.18 19.38
CA VAL A 46 -7.24 -3.22 18.72
C VAL A 46 -6.36 -4.42 18.36
N PRO A 47 -6.85 -5.66 18.51
CA PRO A 47 -6.05 -6.84 18.23
C PRO A 47 -5.90 -7.03 16.72
N ARG A 48 -4.67 -7.28 16.25
CA ARG A 48 -4.33 -7.43 14.83
C ARG A 48 -5.18 -8.50 14.13
N ASN A 49 -5.48 -9.60 14.82
CA ASN A 49 -6.23 -10.74 14.26
C ASN A 49 -7.75 -10.48 14.12
N TYR A 50 -8.27 -9.38 14.67
CA TYR A 50 -9.68 -9.02 14.62
C TYR A 50 -9.99 -7.92 13.61
N ILE A 51 -8.98 -7.42 12.89
CA ILE A 51 -9.16 -6.39 11.87
C ILE A 51 -8.56 -6.85 10.53
N ASN A 52 -9.14 -6.38 9.44
CA ASN A 52 -8.55 -6.45 8.11
C ASN A 52 -7.97 -5.08 7.77
N ILE A 53 -6.65 -4.96 7.71
CA ILE A 53 -6.00 -3.73 7.22
C ILE A 53 -6.44 -3.50 5.78
N ARG A 54 -7.03 -2.34 5.50
CA ARG A 54 -7.27 -1.87 4.14
C ARG A 54 -5.96 -1.34 3.59
N LEU A 55 -5.28 -2.21 2.87
CA LEU A 55 -4.17 -1.79 2.04
C LEU A 55 -4.72 -1.08 0.80
N PRO A 56 -4.02 -0.07 0.26
CA PRO A 56 -4.38 0.52 -1.01
C PRO A 56 -4.49 -0.55 -2.10
N SER A 57 -5.41 -0.38 -3.06
CA SER A 57 -5.64 -1.36 -4.15
C SER A 57 -4.39 -1.61 -4.98
N TRP A 58 -3.52 -0.61 -5.09
CA TRP A 58 -2.22 -0.73 -5.76
C TRP A 58 -1.19 -1.50 -4.95
N TYR A 59 -1.41 -1.85 -3.67
CA TYR A 59 -0.45 -2.65 -2.88
C TYR A 59 -0.83 -4.13 -2.87
N GLN A 60 -0.05 -4.94 -3.58
CA GLN A 60 -0.27 -6.37 -3.76
C GLN A 60 1.02 -7.15 -3.48
N GLU A 61 1.41 -7.28 -2.21
CA GLU A 61 2.67 -7.89 -1.78
C GLU A 61 2.93 -9.28 -2.40
N ASN A 62 1.89 -10.11 -2.49
CA ASN A 62 2.00 -11.47 -2.99
C ASN A 62 1.87 -11.59 -4.52
N ALA A 63 1.63 -10.49 -5.24
CA ALA A 63 1.51 -10.54 -6.69
C ALA A 63 2.85 -10.92 -7.34
N THR A 64 2.81 -11.87 -8.26
CA THR A 64 3.98 -12.24 -9.06
C THR A 64 4.20 -11.22 -10.17
N ARG A 65 5.40 -11.21 -10.77
CA ARG A 65 5.66 -10.41 -11.97
C ARG A 65 4.66 -10.73 -13.08
N HIS A 66 4.45 -12.02 -13.34
CA HIS A 66 3.56 -12.49 -14.39
C HIS A 66 2.11 -12.10 -14.14
N SER A 67 1.59 -12.33 -12.93
CA SER A 67 0.22 -11.94 -12.56
C SER A 67 0.01 -10.42 -12.65
N ALA A 68 1.04 -9.63 -12.32
CA ALA A 68 0.99 -8.18 -12.49
C ALA A 68 0.94 -7.77 -13.97
N GLU A 69 1.68 -8.45 -14.85
CA GLU A 69 1.62 -8.24 -16.30
C GLU A 69 0.21 -8.55 -16.82
N GLU A 70 -0.34 -9.72 -16.51
CA GLU A 70 -1.70 -10.13 -16.92
C GLU A 70 -2.78 -9.13 -16.48
N THR A 71 -2.72 -8.70 -15.21
CA THR A 71 -3.68 -7.76 -14.64
C THR A 71 -3.60 -6.39 -15.32
N LEU A 72 -2.40 -5.82 -15.43
CA LEU A 72 -2.20 -4.46 -15.90
C LEU A 72 -2.32 -4.32 -17.42
N MET A 73 -2.08 -5.37 -18.20
CA MET A 73 -2.19 -5.31 -19.67
C MET A 73 -3.60 -4.93 -20.14
N SER A 74 -4.63 -5.28 -19.36
CA SER A 74 -6.04 -4.93 -19.63
C SER A 74 -6.45 -3.53 -19.17
N GLN A 75 -5.55 -2.81 -18.48
CA GLN A 75 -5.81 -1.51 -17.86
C GLN A 75 -5.30 -0.34 -18.72
N GLU A 76 -5.68 0.87 -18.34
CA GLU A 76 -5.21 2.10 -18.98
C GLU A 76 -3.73 2.37 -18.69
N VAL A 77 -3.08 3.11 -19.60
CA VAL A 77 -1.68 3.56 -19.42
C VAL A 77 -1.55 4.37 -18.12
N GLY A 78 -0.56 3.99 -17.32
CA GLY A 78 -0.32 4.55 -15.99
C GLY A 78 -0.93 3.75 -14.84
N ALA A 79 -1.84 2.79 -15.12
CA ALA A 79 -2.29 1.84 -14.10
C ALA A 79 -1.08 1.10 -13.49
N PHE A 80 -1.10 0.85 -12.18
CA PHE A 80 0.07 0.29 -11.51
C PHE A 80 -0.29 -0.55 -10.28
N LEU A 81 0.70 -1.33 -9.85
CA LEU A 81 0.72 -1.96 -8.54
C LEU A 81 2.16 -2.06 -8.00
N ILE A 82 2.28 -2.04 -6.68
CA ILE A 82 3.49 -2.35 -5.92
C ILE A 82 3.35 -3.76 -5.36
N ARG A 83 4.37 -4.59 -5.61
CA ARG A 83 4.41 -6.00 -5.22
C ARG A 83 5.74 -6.34 -4.55
N GLY A 84 5.77 -7.48 -3.87
CA GLY A 84 7.02 -8.07 -3.40
C GLY A 84 7.95 -8.40 -4.57
N SER A 85 9.25 -8.19 -4.36
CA SER A 85 10.27 -8.52 -5.34
C SER A 85 10.58 -10.02 -5.31
N GLN A 86 10.22 -10.73 -6.38
CA GLN A 86 10.51 -12.16 -6.51
C GLN A 86 12.02 -12.47 -6.60
N SER A 87 12.82 -11.54 -7.10
CA SER A 87 14.28 -11.70 -7.22
C SER A 87 15.04 -11.24 -5.98
N SER A 88 14.39 -10.54 -5.05
CA SER A 88 15.03 -9.99 -3.85
C SER A 88 14.03 -9.98 -2.69
N PRO A 89 13.91 -11.09 -1.96
CA PRO A 89 12.97 -11.19 -0.84
C PRO A 89 13.17 -10.06 0.16
N GLY A 90 12.09 -9.36 0.52
CA GLY A 90 12.10 -8.18 1.38
C GLY A 90 12.17 -6.83 0.65
N ASP A 91 12.48 -6.83 -0.66
CA ASP A 91 12.40 -5.64 -1.50
C ASP A 91 11.03 -5.54 -2.20
N PHE A 92 10.71 -4.35 -2.71
CA PHE A 92 9.51 -4.10 -3.51
C PHE A 92 9.84 -3.83 -4.98
N SER A 93 8.86 -4.09 -5.84
CA SER A 93 8.87 -3.68 -7.24
C SER A 93 7.55 -3.00 -7.58
N ILE A 94 7.61 -1.90 -8.33
CA ILE A 94 6.43 -1.26 -8.92
C ILE A 94 6.29 -1.73 -10.37
N SER A 95 5.11 -2.22 -10.72
CA SER A 95 4.74 -2.64 -12.07
C SER A 95 3.75 -1.63 -12.62
N VAL A 96 4.01 -1.11 -13.83
CA VAL A 96 3.24 -0.01 -14.42
C VAL A 96 2.84 -0.37 -15.84
N ARG A 97 1.57 -0.15 -16.16
CA ARG A 97 1.05 -0.26 -17.51
C ARG A 97 1.63 0.84 -18.39
N HIS A 98 2.40 0.42 -19.38
CA HIS A 98 2.92 1.24 -20.45
C HIS A 98 2.11 0.99 -21.74
N GLU A 99 2.33 1.77 -22.80
CA GLU A 99 1.49 1.72 -24.02
C GLU A 99 1.45 0.35 -24.70
N GLY A 100 2.56 -0.39 -24.71
CA GLY A 100 2.65 -1.70 -25.39
C GLY A 100 2.83 -2.89 -24.44
N ASP A 101 3.28 -2.63 -23.22
CA ASP A 101 3.78 -3.63 -22.29
C ASP A 101 3.56 -3.19 -20.83
N VAL A 102 4.09 -3.96 -19.90
CA VAL A 102 4.15 -3.61 -18.47
C VAL A 102 5.61 -3.47 -18.08
N GLN A 103 5.97 -2.31 -17.55
CA GLN A 103 7.32 -2.02 -17.10
C GLN A 103 7.43 -2.27 -15.59
N HIS A 104 8.57 -2.79 -15.16
CA HIS A 104 8.84 -3.09 -13.75
C HIS A 104 10.06 -2.32 -13.27
N PHE A 105 9.88 -1.58 -12.18
CA PHE A 105 10.95 -0.82 -11.54
C PHE A 105 11.19 -1.37 -10.14
N LYS A 106 12.46 -1.68 -9.84
CA LYS A 106 12.84 -2.08 -8.49
C LYS A 106 12.77 -0.87 -7.57
N VAL A 107 12.05 -1.00 -6.46
CA VAL A 107 12.04 0.02 -5.40
C VAL A 107 13.28 -0.18 -4.55
N MET A 108 14.16 0.82 -4.55
CA MET A 108 15.37 0.82 -3.76
C MET A 108 15.10 1.47 -2.40
N LYS A 109 15.89 1.09 -1.40
CA LYS A 109 15.84 1.64 -0.04
C LYS A 109 17.24 2.05 0.39
N ASP A 110 17.38 3.24 0.97
CA ASP A 110 18.68 3.70 1.50
C ASP A 110 18.88 3.28 2.96
N ASN A 111 20.06 3.55 3.52
CA ASN A 111 20.40 3.17 4.90
C ASN A 111 19.53 3.86 5.97
N LYS A 112 18.83 4.96 5.62
CA LYS A 112 17.86 5.64 6.50
C LYS A 112 16.44 5.10 6.33
N GLY A 113 16.26 4.15 5.42
CA GLY A 113 14.99 3.53 5.12
C GLY A 113 14.12 4.28 4.12
N HIS A 114 14.65 5.29 3.42
CA HIS A 114 13.90 6.02 2.41
C HIS A 114 13.80 5.23 1.10
N TYR A 115 12.61 5.24 0.50
CA TYR A 115 12.28 4.56 -0.75
C TYR A 115 12.56 5.45 -1.96
N TYR A 116 13.07 4.88 -3.05
CA TYR A 116 13.31 5.60 -4.30
C TYR A 116 13.36 4.66 -5.52
N LEU A 117 13.10 5.23 -6.71
CA LEU A 117 13.33 4.58 -8.01
C LEU A 117 14.51 5.19 -8.74
N TRP A 118 14.67 6.52 -8.62
CA TRP A 118 15.66 7.34 -9.31
C TRP A 118 16.44 8.20 -8.31
N SER A 119 16.45 9.53 -8.47
CA SER A 119 17.10 10.46 -7.53
C SER A 119 16.24 10.75 -6.30
N GLU A 120 14.93 10.88 -6.50
CA GLU A 120 14.00 11.35 -5.46
C GLU A 120 13.73 10.28 -4.40
N LYS A 121 13.81 10.68 -3.12
CA LYS A 121 13.70 9.80 -1.96
C LYS A 121 12.48 10.14 -1.11
N PHE A 122 11.80 9.11 -0.64
CA PHE A 122 10.52 9.22 0.07
C PHE A 122 10.55 8.47 1.40
N THR A 123 9.90 9.04 2.42
CA THR A 123 9.80 8.41 3.75
C THR A 123 8.80 7.25 3.80
N SER A 124 7.98 7.07 2.76
CA SER A 124 7.03 5.96 2.64
C SER A 124 6.67 5.68 1.19
N LEU A 125 6.21 4.46 0.89
CA LEU A 125 5.69 4.09 -0.43
C LEU A 125 4.52 4.99 -0.86
N ASN A 126 3.63 5.35 0.07
CA ASN A 126 2.51 6.25 -0.22
C ASN A 126 3.00 7.60 -0.77
N LYS A 127 4.01 8.22 -0.13
CA LYS A 127 4.56 9.49 -0.62
C LYS A 127 5.22 9.35 -2.00
N MET A 128 5.88 8.22 -2.24
CA MET A 128 6.46 7.92 -3.55
C MET A 128 5.36 7.80 -4.62
N VAL A 129 4.27 7.10 -4.32
CA VAL A 129 3.11 6.97 -5.22
C VAL A 129 2.49 8.34 -5.51
N GLU A 130 2.21 9.14 -4.47
CA GLU A 130 1.65 10.49 -4.64
C GLU A 130 2.51 11.38 -5.53
N TYR A 131 3.83 11.28 -5.41
CA TYR A 131 4.76 12.01 -6.28
C TYR A 131 4.63 11.57 -7.75
N TYR A 132 4.64 10.26 -8.02
CA TYR A 132 4.58 9.76 -9.40
C TYR A 132 3.17 9.80 -10.02
N LYS A 133 2.12 10.16 -9.26
CA LYS A 133 0.81 10.53 -9.82
C LYS A 133 0.85 11.84 -10.61
N THR A 134 1.78 12.73 -10.28
CA THR A 134 1.93 14.04 -10.93
C THR A 134 3.24 14.21 -11.67
N THR A 135 4.23 13.36 -11.38
CA THR A 135 5.53 13.33 -12.04
C THR A 135 5.70 12.06 -12.84
N SER A 136 6.27 12.14 -14.04
CA SER A 136 6.53 10.96 -14.86
C SER A 136 7.44 9.96 -14.14
N ILE A 137 7.07 8.67 -14.15
CA ILE A 137 7.88 7.59 -13.60
C ILE A 137 8.99 7.12 -14.55
N THR A 138 8.85 7.38 -15.86
CA THR A 138 9.86 7.03 -16.87
C THR A 138 10.56 8.28 -17.41
N LYS A 139 11.81 8.10 -17.89
CA LYS A 139 12.60 9.16 -18.53
C LYS A 139 12.34 9.31 -20.03
N GLN A 140 11.80 8.30 -20.68
CA GLN A 140 11.63 8.26 -22.15
C GLN A 140 10.28 8.80 -22.60
N LYS A 141 9.22 8.52 -21.85
CA LYS A 141 7.85 8.97 -22.12
C LYS A 141 7.20 9.50 -20.86
N HIS A 142 6.29 10.47 -21.01
CA HIS A 142 5.57 11.04 -19.89
C HIS A 142 4.45 10.11 -19.43
N ILE A 143 4.68 9.35 -18.36
CA ILE A 143 3.71 8.40 -17.78
C ILE A 143 3.64 8.62 -16.28
N CYS A 144 2.47 9.02 -15.80
CA CYS A 144 2.16 9.17 -14.39
C CYS A 144 1.35 7.97 -13.89
N LEU A 145 1.48 7.68 -12.61
CA LEU A 145 0.71 6.63 -11.94
C LEU A 145 -0.77 7.01 -11.84
N ARG A 146 -1.64 6.03 -12.08
CA ARG A 146 -3.10 6.17 -11.99
C ARG A 146 -3.65 5.06 -11.12
N GLU A 147 -4.49 5.43 -10.15
CA GLU A 147 -5.24 4.45 -9.36
C GLU A 147 -6.43 3.94 -10.17
N ASP A 148 -6.71 2.65 -10.04
CA ASP A 148 -7.89 2.02 -10.62
C ASP A 148 -9.15 2.70 -10.05
N GLY A 149 -9.98 3.30 -10.90
CA GLY A 149 -11.28 3.85 -10.51
C GLY A 149 -11.41 5.37 -10.35
N GLN A 150 -10.59 6.20 -11.02
CA GLN A 150 -10.96 7.61 -11.23
C GLN A 150 -11.34 7.86 -12.70
N GLN A 151 -12.61 7.57 -13.02
CA GLN A 151 -13.38 8.34 -13.99
C GLN A 151 -14.37 9.22 -13.22
#